data_AF-A0A8J8C5F1-F1
#
_entry.id   AF-A0A8J8C5F1-F1
#
_cell.length_a   1.000
_cell.length_b   1.000
_cell.length_c   1.000
_cell.angle_alpha   90.00
_cell.angle_beta   90.00
_cell.angle_gamma   90.00
#
_symmetry.space_group_name_H-M   'P 1'
#
loop_
_entity.id
_entity.type
_entity.pdbx_description
1 polymer ?
#
loop_
_entity_poly.entity_id
_entity_poly.type
_entity_poly.pdbx_seq_one_letter_code
_entity_poly.pdbx_strand_id
1 'polypeptide(L)'
;MATDRIFIKGASQHNLKNIDLEIPRNSLVVLTGVSGSGKSSLAFDTIYAEGQRRYVESLSAYARQFLEQMDKPDVEYIEGLSPAISIEQKGVSKNPRSTVGTVTEIYDYLRLLYARIGVPHCPECGKEIRKQTPQEIVDQVLAFQGKEISVLSPIVRGRKGIYKRELENLLAQGFTRARVDGTIRHLDEEEVDLEKYKKHDIEVVVDTLTVSPEEKERIADSVEMALDLSDGLVIISTPEDHMYSEHFSCPDCGISFEELEPRMFSFNSPFGACPECHGLGERMRIDPDKVLDTKRSIRGGAIRPWKSSNQDGYYMSKLSQLAAHLKIPMDNPLNEVPQKKRDIILYGTREPIHYVFEGDRSRWEYTGGFEGVITNLKRRYSQTKSEYIRSEIETFMSSIACPVCKGKRLKPESLAVTIADRCITDVTEMSIKEAQKFFDTLELSEKEQIIAKQILKEIKERLGFMVSVGLEYLTLDRKAATLSGGEAQRIRLATQIGSSLVGVLYILDEPSIGLHQRDNARLLATLQQLRDLGNTVIVIEHDEATMRAADHIVDMGPGAGLHGGYVVAQGTVSDICQNPHSLTGKYLKGELSIDVPEQRLEWNRCLTM
;
A
#
# COMPACT_ATOMS: atom_id res chain seq x y z
N MET A 1 10.07 -39.44 24.19
CA MET A 1 8.76 -39.40 23.53
C MET A 1 8.28 -37.96 23.61
N ALA A 2 7.77 -37.36 22.53
CA ALA A 2 7.21 -36.02 22.64
C ALA A 2 6.01 -36.09 23.58
N THR A 3 5.99 -35.27 24.64
CA THR A 3 4.84 -35.17 25.51
C THR A 3 3.63 -34.69 24.71
N ASP A 4 2.48 -35.33 24.92
CA ASP A 4 1.18 -35.01 24.32
C ASP A 4 0.50 -33.80 24.98
N ARG A 5 1.08 -33.31 26.08
CA ARG A 5 0.62 -32.16 26.86
C ARG A 5 1.73 -31.14 27.09
N ILE A 6 1.31 -29.90 27.33
CA ILE A 6 2.12 -28.81 27.86
C ILE A 6 1.88 -28.79 29.37
N PHE A 7 2.93 -28.99 30.15
CA PHE A 7 2.87 -28.99 31.62
C PHE A 7 3.39 -27.65 32.12
N ILE A 8 2.64 -26.98 32.98
CA ILE A 8 3.01 -25.71 33.62
C ILE A 8 2.95 -25.95 35.12
N LYS A 9 4.04 -25.66 35.83
CA LYS A 9 4.16 -25.81 37.27
C LYS A 9 4.57 -24.51 37.92
N GLY A 10 3.87 -24.13 38.97
CA GLY A 10 4.16 -22.97 39.80
C GLY A 10 4.21 -21.64 39.05
N ALA A 11 3.26 -21.38 38.15
CA ALA A 11 3.18 -20.09 37.48
C ALA A 11 2.67 -18.99 38.44
N SER A 12 3.49 -17.96 38.65
CA SER A 12 3.29 -16.89 39.65
C SER A 12 3.38 -15.48 39.04
N GLN A 13 3.49 -15.37 37.71
CA GLN A 13 3.54 -14.10 36.99
C GLN A 13 2.35 -13.18 37.33
N HIS A 14 2.63 -11.92 37.68
CA HIS A 14 1.66 -10.91 38.09
C HIS A 14 0.75 -11.32 39.26
N ASN A 15 -0.52 -11.67 39.00
CA ASN A 15 -1.49 -12.04 40.02
C ASN A 15 -1.73 -13.55 40.10
N LEU A 16 -1.05 -14.36 39.28
CA LEU A 16 -1.15 -15.82 39.31
C LEU A 16 -0.70 -16.37 40.68
N LYS A 17 -1.37 -17.41 41.16
CA LYS A 17 -1.26 -17.92 42.53
C LYS A 17 -0.54 -19.27 42.57
N ASN A 18 0.68 -19.30 42.04
CA ASN A 18 1.49 -20.52 41.92
C ASN A 18 0.73 -21.68 41.27
N ILE A 19 0.15 -21.41 40.10
CA ILE A 19 -0.79 -22.34 39.46
C ILE A 19 -0.07 -23.46 38.73
N ASP A 20 -0.64 -24.66 38.83
CA ASP A 20 -0.27 -25.83 38.06
C ASP A 20 -1.35 -26.11 37.00
N LEU A 21 -0.94 -26.32 35.75
CA LEU A 21 -1.86 -26.51 34.64
C LEU A 21 -1.32 -27.52 33.62
N GLU A 22 -2.23 -28.30 33.03
CA GLU A 22 -1.92 -29.18 31.91
C GLU A 22 -2.77 -28.81 30.70
N ILE A 23 -2.13 -28.51 29.58
CA ILE A 23 -2.81 -28.14 28.34
C ILE A 23 -2.59 -29.24 27.29
N PRO A 24 -3.64 -29.81 26.68
CA PRO A 24 -3.47 -30.78 25.61
C PRO A 24 -2.86 -30.14 24.36
N ARG A 25 -1.89 -30.82 23.74
CA ARG A 25 -1.31 -30.36 22.46
C ARG A 25 -2.24 -30.68 21.30
N ASN A 26 -1.98 -30.05 20.16
CA ASN A 26 -2.75 -30.22 18.91
C ASN A 26 -4.25 -29.99 19.11
N SER A 27 -4.60 -29.10 20.03
CA SER A 27 -5.96 -28.82 20.47
C SER A 27 -6.26 -27.33 20.38
N LEU A 28 -7.53 -26.98 20.21
CA LEU A 28 -8.07 -25.65 20.37
C LEU A 28 -8.44 -25.45 21.84
N VAL A 29 -7.64 -24.65 22.54
CA VAL A 29 -7.71 -24.40 23.97
C VAL A 29 -8.23 -22.99 24.19
N VAL A 30 -9.29 -22.83 24.98
CA VAL A 30 -9.85 -21.51 25.30
C VAL A 30 -9.56 -21.15 26.76
N LEU A 31 -8.90 -20.03 26.98
CA LEU A 31 -8.75 -19.40 28.29
C LEU A 31 -9.89 -18.41 28.48
N THR A 32 -10.68 -18.59 29.54
CA THR A 32 -11.86 -17.75 29.82
C THR A 32 -11.92 -17.35 31.28
N GLY A 33 -12.95 -16.59 31.67
CA GLY A 33 -13.15 -16.06 33.02
C GLY A 33 -13.01 -14.55 33.11
N VAL A 34 -13.32 -13.94 34.26
CA VAL A 34 -13.55 -12.48 34.39
C VAL A 34 -12.37 -11.59 33.93
N SER A 35 -12.64 -10.34 33.54
CA SER A 35 -11.56 -9.39 33.20
C SER A 35 -10.63 -9.18 34.41
N GLY A 36 -9.31 -9.24 34.18
CA GLY A 36 -8.31 -9.18 35.26
C GLY A 36 -8.14 -10.46 36.08
N SER A 37 -8.71 -11.61 35.68
CA SER A 37 -8.54 -12.90 36.36
C SER A 37 -7.15 -13.53 36.19
N GLY A 38 -6.29 -12.99 35.32
CA GLY A 38 -4.95 -13.52 35.03
C GLY A 38 -4.83 -14.26 33.69
N LYS A 39 -5.86 -14.24 32.82
CA LYS A 39 -5.82 -14.88 31.49
C LYS A 39 -4.60 -14.47 30.66
N SER A 40 -4.39 -13.16 30.47
CA SER A 40 -3.29 -12.62 29.69
C SER A 40 -1.93 -12.87 30.37
N SER A 41 -1.89 -12.83 31.71
CA SER A 41 -0.68 -13.16 32.47
C SER A 41 -0.22 -14.59 32.29
N LEU A 42 -1.17 -15.53 32.21
CA LEU A 42 -0.88 -16.92 31.88
C LEU A 42 -0.52 -17.08 30.40
N ALA A 43 -1.34 -16.58 29.48
CA ALA A 43 -1.17 -16.83 28.05
C ALA A 43 0.05 -16.11 27.46
N PHE A 44 0.15 -14.79 27.67
CA PHE A 44 1.15 -13.94 27.03
C PHE A 44 2.39 -13.76 27.89
N ASP A 45 2.22 -13.39 29.15
CA ASP A 45 3.36 -13.05 30.01
C ASP A 45 4.10 -14.28 30.53
N THR A 46 3.48 -15.47 30.47
CA THR A 46 4.08 -16.75 30.90
C THR A 46 4.32 -17.69 29.72
N ILE A 47 3.26 -18.25 29.11
CA ILE A 47 3.37 -19.32 28.10
C ILE A 47 4.03 -18.80 26.81
N TYR A 48 3.53 -17.70 26.25
CA TYR A 48 4.11 -17.10 25.05
C TYR A 48 5.54 -16.62 25.29
N ALA A 49 5.76 -15.86 26.37
CA ALA A 49 7.07 -15.32 26.71
C ALA A 49 8.12 -16.43 26.83
N GLU A 50 7.80 -17.53 27.52
CA GLU A 50 8.71 -18.66 27.67
C GLU A 50 8.92 -19.43 26.34
N GLY A 51 7.86 -19.59 25.54
CA GLY A 51 7.93 -20.27 24.24
C GLY A 51 8.77 -19.51 23.22
N GLN A 52 8.62 -18.19 23.19
CA GLN A 52 9.43 -17.31 22.35
C GLN A 52 10.88 -17.29 22.84
N ARG A 53 11.11 -17.13 24.15
CA ARG A 53 12.46 -17.08 24.75
C ARG A 53 13.26 -18.34 24.43
N ARG A 54 12.71 -19.53 24.68
CA ARG A 54 13.37 -20.82 24.39
C ARG A 54 13.71 -20.98 22.91
N TYR A 55 12.83 -20.52 22.02
CA TYR A 55 13.08 -20.56 20.58
C TYR A 55 14.22 -19.60 20.18
N VAL A 56 14.19 -18.34 20.62
CA VAL A 56 15.21 -17.34 20.25
C VAL A 56 16.58 -17.68 20.88
N GLU A 57 16.62 -18.27 22.08
CA GLU A 57 17.84 -18.80 22.72
C GLU A 57 18.52 -19.92 21.90
N SER A 58 17.78 -20.55 20.97
CA SER A 58 18.31 -21.59 20.07
C SER A 58 18.87 -21.04 18.77
N LEU A 59 18.56 -19.78 18.40
CA LEU A 59 18.94 -19.21 17.09
C LEU A 59 20.44 -18.90 16.98
N SER A 60 21.04 -18.33 18.03
CA SER A 60 22.49 -18.06 18.05
C SER A 60 23.01 -17.87 19.47
N ALA A 61 24.31 -18.13 19.66
CA ALA A 61 25.00 -17.85 20.92
C ALA A 61 24.96 -16.36 21.30
N TYR A 62 24.97 -15.47 20.31
CA TYR A 62 24.84 -14.02 20.51
C TYR A 62 23.43 -13.65 21.00
N ALA A 63 22.38 -14.16 20.36
CA ALA A 63 21.00 -13.90 20.79
C ALA A 63 20.75 -14.35 22.24
N ARG A 64 21.36 -15.46 22.67
CA ARG A 64 21.30 -15.94 24.06
C ARG A 64 21.82 -14.90 25.06
N GLN A 65 22.93 -14.21 24.77
CA GLN A 65 23.48 -13.17 25.64
C GLN A 65 22.55 -11.96 25.82
N PHE A 66 21.78 -11.61 24.78
CA PHE A 66 20.78 -10.53 24.88
C PHE A 66 19.54 -10.95 25.66
N LEU A 67 19.10 -12.21 25.49
CA LEU A 67 17.93 -12.73 26.20
C LEU A 67 18.18 -12.97 27.68
N GLU A 68 19.43 -13.24 28.08
CA GLU A 68 19.81 -13.33 29.49
C GLU A 68 19.60 -12.02 30.26
N GLN A 69 19.51 -10.88 29.56
CA GLN A 69 19.19 -9.57 30.14
C GLN A 69 17.69 -9.29 30.27
N MET A 70 16.84 -10.13 29.67
CA MET A 70 15.39 -10.00 29.77
C MET A 70 14.88 -10.72 31.03
N ASP A 71 13.91 -10.11 31.71
CA ASP A 71 13.25 -10.73 32.85
C ASP A 71 12.58 -12.05 32.40
N LYS A 72 12.94 -13.14 33.06
CA LYS A 72 12.31 -14.44 32.83
C LYS A 72 10.90 -14.43 33.45
N PRO A 73 9.91 -15.06 32.81
CA PRO A 73 8.60 -15.25 33.43
C PRO A 73 8.72 -15.97 34.77
N ASP A 74 7.93 -15.55 35.75
CA ASP A 74 7.89 -16.16 37.08
C ASP A 74 7.10 -17.47 37.04
N VAL A 75 7.82 -18.55 36.74
CA VAL A 75 7.29 -19.93 36.67
C VAL A 75 8.37 -20.91 37.11
N GLU A 76 8.00 -21.90 37.92
CA GLU A 76 8.95 -22.92 38.39
C GLU A 76 9.42 -23.80 37.24
N TYR A 77 8.47 -24.31 36.42
CA TYR A 77 8.79 -25.21 35.33
C TYR A 77 7.71 -25.26 34.25
N ILE A 78 8.13 -25.33 32.98
CA ILE A 78 7.24 -25.60 31.83
C ILE A 78 7.86 -26.67 30.93
N GLU A 79 7.11 -27.71 30.58
CA GLU A 79 7.49 -28.79 29.66
C GLU A 79 6.54 -28.90 28.47
N GLY A 80 7.02 -29.45 27.35
CA GLY A 80 6.19 -29.71 26.17
C GLY A 80 5.86 -28.47 25.32
N LEU A 81 6.50 -27.33 25.63
CA LEU A 81 6.24 -26.04 24.98
C LEU A 81 6.82 -26.00 23.55
N SER A 82 5.95 -25.74 22.58
CA SER A 82 6.33 -25.45 21.20
C SER A 82 6.82 -24.01 21.04
N PRO A 83 7.57 -23.68 19.95
CA PRO A 83 7.80 -22.29 19.57
C PRO A 83 6.47 -21.53 19.49
N ALA A 84 6.39 -20.39 20.18
CA ALA A 84 5.14 -19.67 20.35
C ALA A 84 5.05 -18.43 19.45
N ILE A 85 3.86 -18.18 18.88
CA ILE A 85 3.54 -17.00 18.08
C ILE A 85 2.31 -16.31 18.68
N SER A 86 2.46 -15.05 19.06
CA SER A 86 1.34 -14.23 19.54
C SER A 86 0.59 -13.54 18.40
N ILE A 87 -0.73 -13.48 18.49
CA ILE A 87 -1.62 -12.72 17.62
C ILE A 87 -2.51 -11.83 18.51
N GLU A 88 -1.90 -10.74 18.99
CA GLU A 88 -2.51 -9.73 19.85
C GLU A 88 -3.19 -8.60 19.05
N GLN A 89 -4.05 -7.83 19.70
CA GLN A 89 -4.67 -6.61 19.17
C GLN A 89 -3.72 -5.39 19.16
N LYS A 90 -2.41 -5.61 19.25
CA LYS A 90 -1.44 -4.52 19.08
C LYS A 90 -1.49 -4.05 17.62
N GLY A 91 -1.74 -2.76 17.44
CA GLY A 91 -1.95 -2.16 16.12
C GLY A 91 -0.81 -2.46 15.15
N VAL A 92 -1.15 -2.62 13.87
CA VAL A 92 -0.15 -2.76 12.80
C VAL A 92 0.79 -1.55 12.80
N SER A 93 2.01 -1.76 12.29
CA SER A 93 2.99 -0.71 12.05
C SER A 93 2.34 0.60 11.58
N LYS A 94 2.59 1.68 12.33
CA LYS A 94 2.14 3.05 11.99
C LYS A 94 2.93 3.67 10.83
N ASN A 95 3.77 2.90 10.16
CA ASN A 95 4.55 3.37 9.02
C ASN A 95 3.59 3.79 7.89
N PRO A 96 3.65 5.05 7.41
CA PRO A 96 2.75 5.54 6.37
C PRO A 96 2.88 4.79 5.04
N ARG A 97 3.99 4.07 4.82
CA ARG A 97 4.23 3.26 3.63
C ARG A 97 3.64 1.86 3.71
N SER A 98 3.28 1.36 4.90
CA SER A 98 2.69 0.03 5.04
C SER A 98 1.23 0.03 4.57
N THR A 99 0.90 -0.91 3.69
CA THR A 99 -0.47 -1.23 3.22
C THR A 99 -0.84 -2.67 3.55
N VAL A 100 -2.12 -3.02 3.42
CA VAL A 100 -2.61 -4.40 3.51
C VAL A 100 -1.80 -5.34 2.61
N GLY A 101 -1.57 -4.94 1.36
CA GLY A 101 -0.79 -5.72 0.39
C GLY A 101 0.66 -5.95 0.82
N THR A 102 1.31 -4.98 1.49
CA THR A 102 2.68 -5.17 2.00
C THR A 102 2.73 -6.03 3.27
N VAL A 103 1.72 -5.93 4.14
CA VAL A 103 1.69 -6.71 5.40
C VAL A 103 1.36 -8.17 5.14
N THR A 104 0.59 -8.44 4.09
CA THR A 104 0.22 -9.79 3.63
C THR A 104 1.22 -10.38 2.63
N GLU A 105 2.25 -9.62 2.24
CA GLU A 105 3.20 -9.95 1.15
C GLU A 105 2.56 -10.18 -0.23
N ILE A 106 1.23 -10.05 -0.38
CA ILE A 106 0.53 -10.17 -1.66
C ILE A 106 1.11 -9.17 -2.66
N TYR A 107 1.42 -7.95 -2.20
CA TYR A 107 2.03 -6.93 -3.05
C TYR A 107 3.40 -7.37 -3.59
N ASP A 108 4.22 -8.08 -2.80
CA ASP A 108 5.53 -8.57 -3.26
C ASP A 108 5.39 -9.61 -4.38
N TYR A 109 4.41 -10.51 -4.28
CA TYR A 109 4.07 -11.44 -5.36
C TYR A 109 3.49 -10.72 -6.58
N LEU A 110 2.69 -9.67 -6.41
CA LEU A 110 2.24 -8.83 -7.52
C LEU A 110 3.42 -8.20 -8.24
N ARG A 111 4.41 -7.65 -7.52
CA ARG A 111 5.62 -7.11 -8.17
C ARG A 111 6.37 -8.16 -8.98
N LEU A 112 6.47 -9.38 -8.45
CA LEU A 112 7.09 -10.50 -9.17
C LEU A 112 6.28 -10.86 -10.43
N LEU A 113 4.96 -10.90 -10.33
CA LEU A 113 4.07 -11.20 -11.45
C LEU A 113 4.21 -10.17 -12.57
N TYR A 114 4.09 -8.87 -12.24
CA TYR A 114 4.20 -7.77 -13.19
C TYR A 114 5.60 -7.66 -13.81
N ALA A 115 6.66 -8.02 -13.08
CA ALA A 115 8.00 -8.07 -13.66
C ALA A 115 8.20 -9.24 -14.63
N ARG A 116 7.44 -10.33 -14.50
CA ARG A 116 7.64 -11.55 -15.30
C ARG A 116 6.76 -11.65 -16.53
N ILE A 117 5.51 -11.23 -16.42
CA ILE A 117 4.52 -11.33 -17.50
C ILE A 117 3.84 -10.00 -17.81
N GLY A 118 4.26 -8.90 -17.17
CA GLY A 118 3.70 -7.59 -17.44
C GLY A 118 4.14 -7.06 -18.79
N VAL A 119 3.19 -6.48 -19.53
CA VAL A 119 3.41 -5.87 -20.83
C VAL A 119 3.61 -4.37 -20.64
N PRO A 120 4.80 -3.81 -20.94
CA PRO A 120 5.05 -2.38 -20.78
C PRO A 120 4.45 -1.59 -21.95
N HIS A 121 3.80 -0.47 -21.63
CA HIS A 121 3.26 0.46 -22.61
C HIS A 121 3.95 1.81 -22.51
N CYS A 122 3.99 2.56 -23.60
CA CYS A 122 4.45 3.94 -23.58
C CYS A 122 3.47 4.81 -22.75
N PRO A 123 3.92 5.52 -21.70
CA PRO A 123 3.05 6.38 -20.89
C PRO A 123 2.41 7.55 -21.67
N GLU A 124 3.01 7.94 -22.80
CA GLU A 124 2.51 9.05 -23.63
C GLU A 124 1.55 8.60 -24.73
N CYS A 125 1.93 7.60 -25.53
CA CYS A 125 1.15 7.17 -26.69
C CYS A 125 0.36 5.88 -26.48
N GLY A 126 0.59 5.16 -25.37
CA GLY A 126 -0.12 3.92 -25.02
C GLY A 126 0.28 2.69 -25.84
N LYS A 127 1.18 2.82 -26.82
CA LYS A 127 1.66 1.69 -27.62
C LYS A 127 2.47 0.72 -26.76
N GLU A 128 2.30 -0.56 -27.03
CA GLU A 128 3.09 -1.62 -26.41
C GLU A 128 4.58 -1.48 -26.77
N ILE A 129 5.44 -1.66 -25.78
CA ILE A 129 6.90 -1.64 -25.93
C ILE A 129 7.38 -3.09 -25.82
N ARG A 130 8.01 -3.59 -26.88
CA ARG A 130 8.63 -4.92 -26.88
C ARG A 130 10.11 -4.78 -27.14
N LYS A 131 10.92 -5.38 -26.27
CA LYS A 131 12.31 -5.70 -26.57
C LYS A 131 12.32 -6.94 -27.44
N GLN A 132 13.01 -6.89 -28.57
CA GLN A 132 13.15 -8.03 -29.45
C GLN A 132 14.60 -8.18 -29.85
N THR A 133 15.10 -9.41 -29.79
CA THR A 133 16.42 -9.72 -30.32
C THR A 133 16.41 -9.60 -31.85
N PRO A 134 17.55 -9.32 -32.51
CA PRO A 134 17.63 -9.32 -33.97
C PRO A 134 17.03 -10.60 -34.57
N GLN A 135 17.30 -11.76 -33.95
CA GLN A 135 16.76 -13.05 -34.37
C GLN A 135 15.23 -13.13 -34.30
N GLU A 136 14.60 -12.60 -33.25
CA GLU A 136 13.14 -12.56 -33.12
C GLU A 136 12.48 -11.60 -34.12
N ILE A 137 13.17 -10.51 -34.46
CA ILE A 137 12.72 -9.58 -35.51
C ILE A 137 12.77 -10.33 -36.85
N VAL A 138 13.89 -10.99 -37.16
CA VAL A 138 14.04 -11.79 -38.39
C VAL A 138 12.97 -12.86 -38.49
N ASP A 139 12.71 -13.61 -37.42
CA ASP A 139 11.70 -14.67 -37.42
C ASP A 139 10.27 -14.11 -37.63
N GLN A 140 9.98 -12.89 -37.16
CA GLN A 140 8.72 -12.18 -37.47
C GLN A 140 8.68 -11.69 -38.91
N VAL A 141 9.78 -11.19 -39.44
CA VAL A 141 9.88 -10.76 -40.84
C VAL A 141 9.65 -11.94 -41.78
N LEU A 142 10.16 -13.12 -41.44
CA LEU A 142 9.93 -14.36 -42.18
C LEU A 142 8.45 -14.79 -42.22
N ALA A 143 7.59 -14.28 -41.33
CA ALA A 143 6.15 -14.54 -41.39
C ALA A 143 5.47 -13.83 -42.59
N PHE A 144 6.10 -12.82 -43.20
CA PHE A 144 5.59 -12.11 -44.38
C PHE A 144 5.92 -12.80 -45.72
N GLN A 145 5.99 -14.14 -45.76
CA GLN A 145 6.40 -14.89 -46.96
C GLN A 145 5.71 -14.43 -48.24
N GLY A 146 6.50 -14.24 -49.30
CA GLY A 146 6.03 -13.84 -50.62
C GLY A 146 5.69 -12.36 -50.77
N LYS A 147 5.86 -11.54 -49.72
CA LYS A 147 5.76 -10.07 -49.83
C LYS A 147 7.13 -9.44 -50.11
N GLU A 148 7.11 -8.37 -50.90
CA GLU A 148 8.26 -7.47 -51.03
C GLU A 148 8.33 -6.56 -49.81
N ILE A 149 9.52 -6.44 -49.23
CA ILE A 149 9.77 -5.66 -48.01
C ILE A 149 10.94 -4.70 -48.25
N SER A 150 10.87 -3.55 -47.59
CA SER A 150 12.02 -2.64 -47.46
C SER A 150 12.47 -2.60 -46.01
N VAL A 151 13.75 -2.89 -45.76
CA VAL A 151 14.40 -2.75 -44.45
C VAL A 151 14.94 -1.33 -44.36
N LEU A 152 14.40 -0.55 -43.43
CA LEU A 152 14.69 0.85 -43.26
C LEU A 152 15.29 1.10 -41.87
N SER A 153 16.30 1.95 -41.79
CA SER A 153 16.86 2.41 -40.51
C SER A 153 16.50 3.88 -40.26
N PRO A 154 15.72 4.20 -39.21
CA PRO A 154 15.26 5.56 -38.96
C PRO A 154 16.35 6.42 -38.28
N ILE A 155 17.07 7.20 -39.08
CA ILE A 155 18.19 8.04 -38.61
C ILE A 155 17.69 9.32 -37.92
N VAL A 156 16.64 9.94 -38.49
CA VAL A 156 16.03 11.16 -37.95
C VAL A 156 14.53 10.99 -37.88
N ARG A 157 13.94 11.36 -36.75
CA ARG A 157 12.51 11.20 -36.50
C ARG A 157 11.88 12.45 -35.91
N GLY A 158 11.02 13.12 -36.67
CA GLY A 158 10.18 14.23 -36.22
C GLY A 158 10.96 15.42 -35.65
N ARG A 159 12.23 15.60 -36.02
CA ARG A 159 13.12 16.66 -35.52
C ARG A 159 13.32 17.74 -36.57
N LYS A 160 13.56 18.96 -36.11
CA LYS A 160 13.79 20.12 -36.98
C LYS A 160 15.27 20.26 -37.31
N GLY A 161 15.59 20.42 -38.58
CA GLY A 161 16.97 20.56 -39.03
C GLY A 161 17.12 20.42 -40.54
N ILE A 162 18.31 20.75 -41.03
CA ILE A 162 18.66 20.65 -42.46
C ILE A 162 19.27 19.26 -42.77
N TYR A 163 19.83 18.59 -41.76
CA TYR A 163 20.39 17.23 -41.83
C TYR A 163 21.38 16.92 -42.99
N LYS A 164 21.98 17.95 -43.60
CA LYS A 164 22.90 17.79 -44.74
C LYS A 164 24.11 16.91 -44.40
N ARG A 165 24.66 17.08 -43.19
CA ARG A 165 25.81 16.28 -42.71
C ARG A 165 25.43 14.81 -42.52
N GLU A 166 24.24 14.54 -41.99
CA GLU A 166 23.72 13.20 -41.79
C GLU A 166 23.51 12.50 -43.14
N LEU A 167 22.95 13.18 -44.14
CA LEU A 167 22.77 12.67 -45.50
C LEU A 167 24.11 12.42 -46.22
N GLU A 168 25.07 13.35 -46.10
CA GLU A 168 26.43 13.18 -46.65
C GLU A 168 27.16 11.99 -46.01
N ASN A 169 26.99 11.77 -44.70
CA ASN A 169 27.55 10.62 -44.00
C ASN A 169 26.93 9.29 -44.48
N LEU A 170 25.63 9.24 -44.72
CA LEU A 170 24.96 8.04 -45.26
C LEU A 170 25.48 7.72 -46.66
N LEU A 171 25.64 8.74 -47.51
CA LEU A 171 26.23 8.58 -48.84
C LEU A 171 27.68 8.07 -48.77
N ALA A 172 28.48 8.61 -47.85
CA ALA A 172 29.86 8.18 -47.63
C ALA A 172 29.98 6.73 -47.13
N GLN A 173 28.95 6.23 -46.43
CA GLN A 173 28.84 4.83 -46.02
C GLN A 173 28.30 3.90 -47.12
N GLY A 174 27.95 4.45 -48.29
CA GLY A 174 27.51 3.69 -49.46
C GLY A 174 26.00 3.55 -49.62
N PHE A 175 25.19 4.22 -48.79
CA PHE A 175 23.74 4.20 -48.96
C PHE A 175 23.30 5.21 -50.02
N THR A 176 22.69 4.72 -51.10
CA THR A 176 22.23 5.55 -52.22
C THR A 176 20.75 5.93 -52.11
N ARG A 177 19.97 5.27 -51.26
CA ARG A 177 18.52 5.48 -51.14
C ARG A 177 18.12 5.81 -49.70
N ALA A 178 17.31 6.85 -49.53
CA ALA A 178 16.67 7.17 -48.26
C ALA A 178 15.24 7.63 -48.48
N ARG A 179 14.35 7.26 -47.56
CA ARG A 179 12.98 7.77 -47.46
C ARG A 179 13.00 9.03 -46.61
N VAL A 180 12.67 10.16 -47.22
CA VAL A 180 12.65 11.48 -46.61
C VAL A 180 11.23 12.03 -46.68
N ASP A 181 10.64 12.30 -45.52
CA ASP A 181 9.25 12.74 -45.36
C ASP A 181 8.25 11.86 -46.15
N GLY A 182 8.47 10.54 -46.14
CA GLY A 182 7.63 9.55 -46.82
C GLY A 182 7.93 9.34 -48.32
N THR A 183 8.85 10.12 -48.91
CA THR A 183 9.28 9.96 -50.31
C THR A 183 10.66 9.32 -50.41
N ILE A 184 10.79 8.22 -51.16
CA ILE A 184 12.10 7.61 -51.44
C ILE A 184 12.86 8.50 -52.43
N ARG A 185 14.08 8.88 -52.06
CA ARG A 185 14.98 9.70 -52.87
C ARG A 185 16.33 9.03 -53.03
N HIS A 186 16.97 9.32 -54.16
CA HIS A 186 18.32 8.91 -54.49
C HIS A 186 19.32 9.97 -54.02
N LEU A 187 20.13 9.64 -53.02
CA LEU A 187 21.05 10.56 -52.37
C LEU A 187 22.24 10.95 -53.26
N ASP A 188 22.55 10.14 -54.27
CA ASP A 188 23.62 10.33 -55.25
C ASP A 188 23.19 11.19 -56.45
N GLU A 189 21.90 11.20 -56.77
CA GLU A 189 21.35 11.91 -57.94
C GLU A 189 20.64 13.22 -57.57
N GLU A 190 20.08 13.34 -56.36
CA GLU A 190 19.28 14.49 -55.94
C GLU A 190 19.87 15.19 -54.70
N GLU A 191 20.06 16.51 -54.80
CA GLU A 191 20.33 17.33 -53.60
C GLU A 191 19.04 17.44 -52.75
N VAL A 192 19.04 16.79 -51.60
CA VAL A 192 17.93 16.84 -50.65
C VAL A 192 18.10 18.06 -49.72
N ASP A 193 17.48 19.18 -50.11
CA ASP A 193 17.45 20.40 -49.29
C ASP A 193 16.25 20.40 -48.33
N LEU A 194 16.53 20.27 -47.03
CA LEU A 194 15.52 20.25 -45.96
C LEU A 194 15.38 21.61 -45.27
N GLU A 195 14.15 21.97 -44.92
CA GLU A 195 13.84 23.25 -44.29
C GLU A 195 14.16 23.25 -42.79
N LYS A 196 15.08 24.11 -42.36
CA LYS A 196 15.54 24.23 -40.95
C LYS A 196 14.42 24.29 -39.90
N TYR A 197 13.26 24.86 -40.21
CA TYR A 197 12.17 25.10 -39.25
C TYR A 197 11.03 24.07 -39.29
N LYS A 198 11.04 23.15 -40.26
CA LYS A 198 10.09 22.04 -40.37
C LYS A 198 10.65 20.79 -39.70
N LYS A 199 9.75 19.92 -39.26
CA LYS A 199 10.12 18.60 -38.73
C LYS A 199 10.29 17.67 -39.92
N HIS A 200 11.34 16.86 -39.90
CA HIS A 200 11.65 15.90 -40.94
C HIS A 200 11.82 14.50 -40.37
N ASP A 201 11.45 13.51 -41.17
CA ASP A 201 11.68 12.08 -40.96
C ASP A 201 12.64 11.59 -42.06
N ILE A 202 13.74 10.94 -41.66
CA ILE A 202 14.76 10.42 -42.55
C ILE A 202 15.02 8.96 -42.18
N GLU A 203 14.66 8.05 -43.06
CA GLU A 203 14.94 6.63 -42.94
C GLU A 203 15.82 6.15 -44.09
N VAL A 204 16.99 5.59 -43.81
CA VAL A 204 17.85 5.05 -44.88
C VAL A 204 17.32 3.70 -45.33
N VAL A 205 17.34 3.43 -46.63
CA VAL A 205 16.96 2.12 -47.19
C VAL A 205 18.18 1.22 -47.14
N VAL A 206 18.18 0.23 -46.24
CA VAL A 206 19.29 -0.72 -46.08
C VAL A 206 19.20 -1.82 -47.14
N ASP A 207 18.03 -2.44 -47.29
CA ASP A 207 17.81 -3.45 -48.33
C ASP A 207 16.34 -3.46 -48.80
N THR A 208 16.11 -4.01 -50.00
CA THR A 208 14.79 -4.27 -50.57
C THR A 208 14.78 -5.69 -51.15
N LEU A 209 13.93 -6.56 -50.63
CA LEU A 209 13.94 -7.99 -50.97
C LEU A 209 12.55 -8.64 -50.83
N THR A 210 12.38 -9.83 -51.40
CA THR A 210 11.11 -10.59 -51.30
C THR A 210 11.25 -11.69 -50.28
N VAL A 211 10.42 -11.67 -49.24
CA VAL A 211 10.58 -12.60 -48.10
C VAL A 211 10.45 -14.04 -48.56
N SER A 212 11.56 -14.78 -48.45
CA SER A 212 11.64 -16.22 -48.67
C SER A 212 12.47 -16.89 -47.57
N PRO A 213 12.22 -18.17 -47.24
CA PRO A 213 13.02 -18.89 -46.25
C PRO A 213 14.50 -19.00 -46.60
N GLU A 214 14.82 -18.98 -47.91
CA GLU A 214 16.17 -19.08 -48.45
C GLU A 214 16.98 -17.78 -48.22
N GLU A 215 16.30 -16.63 -48.11
CA GLU A 215 16.93 -15.33 -47.84
C GLU A 215 17.06 -15.01 -46.34
N LYS A 216 16.89 -16.00 -45.44
CA LYS A 216 16.95 -15.78 -43.98
C LYS A 216 18.24 -15.09 -43.53
N GLU A 217 19.40 -15.52 -44.03
CA GLU A 217 20.70 -14.91 -43.68
C GLU A 217 20.78 -13.46 -44.16
N ARG A 218 20.33 -13.17 -45.39
CA ARG A 218 20.31 -11.81 -45.95
C ARG A 218 19.39 -10.86 -45.17
N ILE A 219 18.22 -11.36 -44.73
CA ILE A 219 17.31 -10.59 -43.89
C ILE A 219 17.96 -10.30 -42.53
N ALA A 220 18.65 -11.27 -41.94
CA ALA A 220 19.36 -11.08 -40.67
C ALA A 220 20.44 -10.01 -40.78
N ASP A 221 21.30 -10.09 -41.79
CA ASP A 221 22.36 -9.10 -42.03
C ASP A 221 21.76 -7.69 -42.24
N SER A 222 20.67 -7.59 -42.98
CA SER A 222 19.98 -6.31 -43.24
C SER A 222 19.34 -5.73 -41.97
N VAL A 223 18.74 -6.57 -41.13
CA VAL A 223 18.14 -6.16 -39.85
C VAL A 223 19.22 -5.73 -38.86
N GLU A 224 20.31 -6.48 -38.72
CA GLU A 224 21.45 -6.11 -37.86
C GLU A 224 22.06 -4.78 -38.30
N MET A 225 22.33 -4.62 -39.60
CA MET A 225 22.86 -3.37 -40.14
C MET A 225 21.91 -2.19 -39.89
N ALA A 226 20.60 -2.39 -40.04
CA ALA A 226 19.62 -1.34 -39.78
C ALA A 226 19.56 -0.95 -38.29
N LEU A 227 19.64 -1.93 -37.39
CA LEU A 227 19.68 -1.69 -35.94
C LEU A 227 20.93 -0.90 -35.55
N ASP A 228 22.11 -1.28 -36.07
CA ASP A 228 23.38 -0.60 -35.79
C ASP A 228 23.39 0.88 -36.23
N LEU A 229 22.73 1.20 -37.34
CA LEU A 229 22.68 2.56 -37.89
C LEU A 229 21.80 3.53 -37.09
N SER A 230 20.81 3.03 -36.35
CA SER A 230 19.82 3.87 -35.64
C SER A 230 19.70 3.59 -34.15
N ASP A 231 20.76 3.07 -33.54
CA ASP A 231 20.85 2.79 -32.09
C ASP A 231 19.74 1.83 -31.63
N GLY A 232 19.57 0.73 -32.37
CA GLY A 232 18.67 -0.38 -32.03
C GLY A 232 17.23 -0.22 -32.54
N LEU A 233 16.99 0.49 -33.65
CA LEU A 233 15.68 0.59 -34.31
C LEU A 233 15.71 0.07 -35.75
N VAL A 234 14.59 -0.49 -36.21
CA VAL A 234 14.43 -0.89 -37.60
C VAL A 234 12.96 -0.78 -37.99
N ILE A 235 12.70 -0.35 -39.23
CA ILE A 235 11.36 -0.32 -39.82
C ILE A 235 11.33 -1.28 -41.00
N ILE A 236 10.37 -2.18 -40.99
CA ILE A 236 10.10 -3.13 -42.08
C ILE A 236 8.82 -2.66 -42.76
N SER A 237 8.95 -2.14 -43.97
CA SER A 237 7.82 -1.61 -44.75
C SER A 237 7.25 -2.72 -45.64
N THR A 238 5.99 -3.13 -45.39
CA THR A 238 5.29 -4.22 -46.11
C THR A 238 3.91 -3.81 -46.63
N PRO A 239 3.83 -2.73 -47.42
CA PRO A 239 2.79 -1.66 -47.46
C PRO A 239 2.35 -0.93 -46.20
N GLU A 240 2.40 -1.55 -45.02
CA GLU A 240 2.32 -0.86 -43.73
C GLU A 240 3.71 -0.90 -43.08
N ASP A 241 4.05 0.16 -42.34
CA ASP A 241 5.33 0.25 -41.65
C ASP A 241 5.25 -0.47 -40.30
N HIS A 242 6.05 -1.53 -40.15
CA HIS A 242 6.24 -2.26 -38.89
C HIS A 242 7.56 -1.85 -38.28
N MET A 243 7.53 -1.33 -37.06
CA MET A 243 8.73 -0.82 -36.40
C MET A 243 9.11 -1.70 -35.22
N TYR A 244 10.38 -2.04 -35.15
CA TYR A 244 10.96 -2.92 -34.14
C TYR A 244 12.10 -2.22 -33.40
N SER A 245 12.34 -2.65 -32.17
CA SER A 245 13.41 -2.11 -31.33
C SER A 245 14.14 -3.23 -30.58
N GLU A 246 15.46 -3.14 -30.56
CA GLU A 246 16.33 -3.99 -29.74
C GLU A 246 16.33 -3.57 -28.26
N HIS A 247 15.84 -2.36 -27.99
CA HIS A 247 15.76 -1.80 -26.64
C HIS A 247 14.30 -1.76 -26.17
N PHE A 248 14.09 -1.69 -24.86
CA PHE A 248 12.78 -1.41 -24.28
C PHE A 248 12.41 0.07 -24.48
N SER A 249 12.36 0.55 -25.73
CA SER A 249 12.06 1.95 -26.03
C SER A 249 10.80 2.10 -26.87
N CYS A 250 9.99 3.11 -26.53
CA CYS A 250 8.91 3.56 -27.39
C CYS A 250 9.53 4.22 -28.61
N PRO A 251 9.27 3.71 -29.81
CA PRO A 251 9.91 4.28 -30.99
C PRO A 251 9.41 5.71 -31.28
N ASP A 252 8.13 6.01 -31.05
CA ASP A 252 7.54 7.31 -31.41
C ASP A 252 7.86 8.44 -30.43
N CYS A 253 7.93 8.12 -29.14
CA CYS A 253 8.12 9.10 -28.06
C CYS A 253 9.57 9.17 -27.57
N GLY A 254 10.42 8.18 -27.91
CA GLY A 254 11.79 8.09 -27.41
C GLY A 254 11.89 7.75 -25.92
N ILE A 255 10.80 7.29 -25.30
CA ILE A 255 10.78 6.86 -23.90
C ILE A 255 11.45 5.50 -23.81
N SER A 256 12.57 5.42 -23.10
CA SER A 256 13.25 4.16 -22.81
C SER A 256 12.88 3.65 -21.43
N PHE A 257 12.65 2.35 -21.33
CA PHE A 257 12.43 1.60 -20.10
C PHE A 257 13.69 0.80 -19.77
N GLU A 258 13.98 0.71 -18.47
CA GLU A 258 14.92 -0.29 -17.94
C GLU A 258 14.28 -1.69 -18.01
N GLU A 259 15.10 -2.74 -17.87
CA GLU A 259 14.57 -4.10 -17.78
C GLU A 259 13.54 -4.23 -16.65
N LEU A 260 12.42 -4.90 -16.93
CA LEU A 260 11.33 -5.06 -15.97
C LEU A 260 11.79 -5.90 -14.78
N GLU A 261 12.05 -5.21 -13.68
CA GLU A 261 12.43 -5.82 -12.43
C GLU A 261 11.38 -5.60 -11.33
N PRO A 262 11.24 -6.52 -10.36
CA PRO A 262 10.27 -6.38 -9.27
C PRO A 262 10.42 -5.06 -8.47
N ARG A 263 11.64 -4.51 -8.38
CA ARG A 263 11.92 -3.24 -7.68
C ARG A 263 11.29 -2.03 -8.36
N MET A 264 11.00 -2.08 -9.67
CA MET A 264 10.30 -1.03 -10.40
C MET A 264 8.85 -0.88 -9.95
N PHE A 265 8.27 -1.93 -9.39
CA PHE A 265 6.91 -1.93 -8.86
C PHE A 265 6.86 -1.65 -7.36
N SER A 266 8.00 -1.33 -6.73
CA SER A 266 8.05 -1.04 -5.29
C SER A 266 8.02 0.46 -5.04
N PHE A 267 6.96 0.95 -4.39
CA PHE A 267 6.90 2.33 -3.90
C PHE A 267 7.81 2.59 -2.69
N ASN A 268 8.44 1.56 -2.12
CA ASN A 268 9.47 1.69 -1.09
C ASN A 268 10.88 1.86 -1.67
N SER A 269 11.03 1.71 -2.99
CA SER A 269 12.29 1.78 -3.71
C SER A 269 12.32 3.04 -4.59
N PRO A 270 13.44 3.77 -4.68
CA PRO A 270 13.55 4.94 -5.58
C PRO A 270 13.39 4.57 -7.07
N PHE A 271 13.59 3.29 -7.42
CA PHE A 271 13.40 2.78 -8.77
C PHE A 271 11.94 2.84 -9.21
N GLY A 272 11.00 2.47 -8.33
CA GLY A 272 9.56 2.46 -8.63
C GLY A 272 8.75 3.60 -8.01
N ALA A 273 9.26 4.25 -6.96
CA ALA A 273 8.53 5.27 -6.24
C ALA A 273 8.34 6.55 -7.06
N CYS A 274 7.14 7.13 -6.97
CA CYS A 274 6.83 8.44 -7.53
C CYS A 274 7.84 9.49 -7.01
N PRO A 275 8.51 10.24 -7.90
CA PRO A 275 9.58 11.17 -7.51
C PRO A 275 9.05 12.33 -6.66
N GLU A 276 7.78 12.70 -6.84
CA GLU A 276 7.16 13.81 -6.10
C GLU A 276 6.80 13.39 -4.67
N CYS A 277 6.12 12.27 -4.45
CA CYS A 277 5.71 11.86 -3.10
C CYS A 277 6.68 10.87 -2.43
N HIS A 278 7.78 10.49 -3.09
CA HIS A 278 8.71 9.45 -2.64
C HIS A 278 7.99 8.17 -2.20
N GLY A 279 6.98 7.77 -2.97
CA GLY A 279 6.21 6.55 -2.72
C GLY A 279 5.15 6.63 -1.63
N LEU A 280 4.89 7.81 -1.05
CA LEU A 280 3.83 7.98 -0.03
C LEU A 280 2.42 7.96 -0.64
N GLY A 281 2.27 8.36 -1.90
CA GLY A 281 0.98 8.54 -2.57
C GLY A 281 0.24 9.82 -2.19
N GLU A 282 0.65 10.45 -1.10
CA GLU A 282 -0.01 11.61 -0.54
C GLU A 282 0.99 12.69 -0.16
N ARG A 283 0.48 13.89 0.04
CA ARG A 283 1.23 14.99 0.64
C ARG A 283 0.35 15.73 1.62
N MET A 284 0.93 16.09 2.75
CA MET A 284 0.32 17.04 3.67
C MET A 284 0.28 18.40 2.98
N ARG A 285 -0.92 18.95 2.79
CA ARG A 285 -1.13 20.33 2.36
C ARG A 285 -2.05 21.04 3.34
N ILE A 286 -1.91 22.34 3.40
CA ILE A 286 -2.81 23.17 4.19
C ILE A 286 -4.19 23.08 3.57
N ASP A 287 -5.17 22.74 4.41
CA ASP A 287 -6.55 22.53 4.02
C ASP A 287 -7.34 23.82 4.23
N PRO A 288 -7.89 24.43 3.16
CA PRO A 288 -8.71 25.64 3.27
C PRO A 288 -9.86 25.49 4.27
N ASP A 289 -10.49 24.32 4.35
CA ASP A 289 -11.66 24.08 5.21
C ASP A 289 -11.27 23.91 6.69
N LYS A 290 -10.02 23.50 6.95
CA LYS A 290 -9.46 23.53 8.32
C LYS A 290 -8.98 24.91 8.73
N VAL A 291 -8.62 25.76 7.77
CA VAL A 291 -8.16 27.14 8.01
C VAL A 291 -9.32 28.11 8.21
N LEU A 292 -10.38 27.99 7.40
CA LEU A 292 -11.53 28.88 7.43
C LEU A 292 -12.80 28.21 7.99
N ASP A 293 -13.41 28.86 8.98
CA ASP A 293 -14.78 28.60 9.40
C ASP A 293 -15.73 29.59 8.70
N THR A 294 -16.37 29.15 7.62
CA THR A 294 -17.24 30.00 6.80
C THR A 294 -18.52 30.44 7.53
N LYS A 295 -18.88 29.79 8.65
CA LYS A 295 -20.07 30.13 9.44
C LYS A 295 -19.83 31.28 10.42
N ARG A 296 -18.57 31.68 10.62
CA ARG A 296 -18.18 32.77 11.53
C ARG A 296 -17.76 34.01 10.76
N SER A 297 -17.77 35.14 11.44
CA SER A 297 -17.21 36.40 10.93
C SER A 297 -15.71 36.48 11.19
N ILE A 298 -15.01 37.39 10.50
CA ILE A 298 -13.56 37.54 10.66
C ILE A 298 -13.22 37.91 12.11
N ARG A 299 -13.99 38.83 12.72
CA ARG A 299 -13.87 39.17 14.15
C ARG A 299 -14.30 38.04 15.08
N GLY A 300 -15.26 37.22 14.67
CA GLY A 300 -15.68 36.00 15.38
C GLY A 300 -14.68 34.83 15.30
N GLY A 301 -13.49 35.05 14.71
CA GLY A 301 -12.45 34.04 14.61
C GLY A 301 -12.66 33.05 13.45
N ALA A 302 -13.19 33.52 12.31
CA ALA A 302 -13.33 32.69 11.12
C ALA A 302 -12.01 32.15 10.57
N ILE A 303 -10.88 32.84 10.80
CA ILE A 303 -9.54 32.39 10.40
C ILE A 303 -8.89 31.71 11.61
N ARG A 304 -9.02 30.38 11.68
CA ARG A 304 -8.66 29.59 12.87
C ARG A 304 -7.19 29.71 13.29
N PRO A 305 -6.19 29.71 12.39
CA PRO A 305 -4.79 29.86 12.77
C PRO A 305 -4.46 31.18 13.47
N TRP A 306 -5.30 32.21 13.27
CA TRP A 306 -5.10 33.55 13.83
C TRP A 306 -6.12 33.90 14.92
N LYS A 307 -6.84 32.89 15.43
CA LYS A 307 -7.86 33.05 16.49
C LYS A 307 -7.30 33.56 17.82
N SER A 308 -6.05 33.22 18.15
CA SER A 308 -5.39 33.60 19.40
C SER A 308 -4.73 34.99 19.35
N SER A 309 -4.81 35.69 18.22
CA SER A 309 -4.38 37.10 18.19
C SER A 309 -5.37 37.88 19.05
N ASN A 310 -4.90 38.61 20.08
CA ASN A 310 -5.69 39.69 20.67
C ASN A 310 -6.28 40.56 19.55
N GLN A 311 -7.38 41.28 19.81
CA GLN A 311 -7.96 42.19 18.79
C GLN A 311 -6.92 43.19 18.25
N ASP A 312 -5.85 43.45 19.01
CA ASP A 312 -4.68 44.29 18.67
C ASP A 312 -3.48 43.53 18.07
N GLY A 313 -3.63 42.25 17.74
CA GLY A 313 -2.55 41.42 17.21
C GLY A 313 -2.20 41.74 15.75
N TYR A 314 -0.92 41.57 15.39
CA TYR A 314 -0.36 41.82 14.05
C TYR A 314 -1.23 41.28 12.90
N TYR A 315 -1.65 40.01 12.98
CA TYR A 315 -2.44 39.38 11.92
C TYR A 315 -3.86 39.94 11.82
N MET A 316 -4.48 40.29 12.95
CA MET A 316 -5.83 40.85 12.97
C MET A 316 -5.86 42.29 12.44
N SER A 317 -4.86 43.10 12.80
CA SER A 317 -4.67 44.44 12.22
C SER A 317 -4.40 44.40 10.72
N LYS A 318 -3.63 43.41 10.24
CA LYS A 318 -3.39 43.22 8.81
C LYS A 318 -4.67 42.82 8.06
N LEU A 319 -5.49 41.95 8.66
CA LEU A 319 -6.77 41.53 8.09
C LEU A 319 -7.82 42.63 8.06
N SER A 320 -7.91 43.46 9.10
CA SER A 320 -8.88 44.56 9.14
C SER A 320 -8.60 45.59 8.04
N GLN A 321 -7.33 45.87 7.77
CA GLN A 321 -6.91 46.78 6.69
C GLN A 321 -7.15 46.18 5.31
N LEU A 322 -6.88 44.88 5.14
CA LEU A 322 -7.24 44.14 3.92
C LEU A 322 -8.76 44.17 3.67
N ALA A 323 -9.55 43.94 4.72
CA ALA A 323 -11.01 43.94 4.64
C ALA A 323 -11.56 45.33 4.30
N ALA A 324 -10.97 46.40 4.83
CA ALA A 324 -11.32 47.78 4.47
C ALA A 324 -11.04 48.06 2.98
N HIS A 325 -9.86 47.68 2.48
CA HIS A 325 -9.49 47.84 1.07
C HIS A 325 -10.44 47.09 0.13
N LEU A 326 -10.74 45.84 0.46
CA LEU A 326 -11.59 44.96 -0.35
C LEU A 326 -13.10 45.14 -0.08
N LYS A 327 -13.49 46.04 0.83
CA LYS A 327 -14.87 46.25 1.28
C LYS A 327 -15.53 44.92 1.71
N ILE A 328 -14.88 44.20 2.62
CA ILE A 328 -15.38 42.95 3.22
C ILE A 328 -15.96 43.29 4.60
N PRO A 329 -17.23 42.98 4.88
CA PRO A 329 -17.80 43.16 6.22
C PRO A 329 -17.12 42.22 7.21
N MET A 330 -16.59 42.77 8.32
CA MET A 330 -15.82 42.02 9.31
C MET A 330 -16.68 41.27 10.33
N ASP A 331 -17.94 41.68 10.47
CA ASP A 331 -18.90 41.17 11.45
C ASP A 331 -19.90 40.17 10.84
N ASN A 332 -20.00 40.10 9.51
CA ASN A 332 -20.83 39.12 8.81
C ASN A 332 -20.12 37.77 8.70
N PRO A 333 -20.87 36.65 8.72
CA PRO A 333 -20.36 35.34 8.37
C PRO A 333 -19.66 35.30 7.00
N LEU A 334 -18.55 34.58 6.90
CA LEU A 334 -17.75 34.52 5.66
C LEU A 334 -18.46 33.83 4.49
N ASN A 335 -19.48 33.01 4.73
CA ASN A 335 -20.30 32.41 3.67
C ASN A 335 -21.08 33.47 2.85
N GLU A 336 -21.38 34.63 3.42
CA GLU A 336 -22.00 35.77 2.74
C GLU A 336 -20.98 36.56 1.88
N VAL A 337 -19.68 36.33 2.08
CA VAL A 337 -18.61 37.00 1.34
C VAL A 337 -18.37 36.28 0.00
N PRO A 338 -18.30 37.03 -1.14
CA PRO A 338 -18.03 36.44 -2.44
C PRO A 338 -16.78 35.56 -2.46
N GLN A 339 -16.82 34.43 -3.17
CA GLN A 339 -15.73 33.45 -3.23
C GLN A 339 -14.39 34.08 -3.61
N LYS A 340 -14.36 34.97 -4.61
CA LYS A 340 -13.13 35.68 -5.03
C LYS A 340 -12.46 36.43 -3.88
N LYS A 341 -13.23 37.05 -2.98
CA LYS A 341 -12.69 37.77 -1.82
C LYS A 341 -12.17 36.81 -0.75
N ARG A 342 -12.84 35.66 -0.55
CA ARG A 342 -12.35 34.58 0.31
C ARG A 342 -11.04 33.99 -0.22
N ASP A 343 -10.92 33.83 -1.53
CA ASP A 343 -9.69 33.33 -2.16
C ASP A 343 -8.53 34.31 -1.96
N ILE A 344 -8.76 35.62 -1.99
CA ILE A 344 -7.73 36.62 -1.67
C ILE A 344 -7.25 36.50 -0.22
N ILE A 345 -8.16 36.24 0.74
CA ILE A 345 -7.79 36.00 2.14
C ILE A 345 -6.91 34.74 2.25
N LEU A 346 -7.24 33.67 1.53
CA LEU A 346 -6.51 32.40 1.59
C LEU A 346 -5.14 32.47 0.88
N TYR A 347 -5.11 32.94 -0.36
CA TYR A 347 -3.97 32.81 -1.26
C TYR A 347 -3.20 34.11 -1.50
N GLY A 348 -3.77 35.24 -1.08
CA GLY A 348 -3.12 36.54 -1.18
C GLY A 348 -3.46 37.33 -2.45
N THR A 349 -2.91 38.54 -2.52
CA THR A 349 -2.96 39.42 -3.69
C THR A 349 -1.63 40.18 -3.81
N ARG A 350 -1.21 40.45 -5.05
CA ARG A 350 -0.07 41.32 -5.35
C ARG A 350 -0.44 42.80 -5.41
N GLU A 351 -1.73 43.11 -5.32
CA GLU A 351 -2.21 44.50 -5.28
C GLU A 351 -1.60 45.22 -4.07
N PRO A 352 -1.02 46.42 -4.27
CA PRO A 352 -0.39 47.18 -3.20
C PRO A 352 -1.45 47.67 -2.21
N ILE A 353 -1.39 47.17 -0.98
CA ILE A 353 -2.23 47.59 0.14
C ILE A 353 -1.34 48.37 1.10
N HIS A 354 -1.80 49.54 1.52
CA HIS A 354 -1.13 50.36 2.52
C HIS A 354 -1.46 49.82 3.91
N TYR A 355 -0.45 49.36 4.65
CA TYR A 355 -0.62 48.88 6.01
C TYR A 355 0.02 49.83 7.02
N VAL A 356 -0.75 50.18 8.05
CA VAL A 356 -0.34 50.99 9.21
C VAL A 356 -0.45 50.13 10.46
N PHE A 357 0.60 50.13 11.26
CA PHE A 357 0.60 49.42 12.53
C PHE A 357 1.08 50.36 13.63
N GLU A 358 0.30 50.44 14.70
CA GLU A 358 0.55 51.29 15.85
C GLU A 358 0.83 50.39 17.05
N GLY A 359 2.04 50.46 17.59
CA GLY A 359 2.38 49.90 18.90
C GLY A 359 2.43 51.00 19.96
N ASP A 360 2.59 50.61 21.23
CA ASP A 360 2.53 51.53 22.38
C ASP A 360 3.42 52.79 22.27
N ARG A 361 4.51 52.74 21.48
CA ARG A 361 5.46 53.86 21.31
C ARG A 361 6.01 54.02 19.89
N SER A 362 5.52 53.29 18.89
CA SER A 362 6.03 53.37 17.52
C SER A 362 4.95 53.09 16.48
N ARG A 363 4.94 53.89 15.42
CA ARG A 363 4.08 53.71 14.24
C ARG A 363 4.96 53.34 13.06
N TRP A 364 4.58 52.27 12.37
CA TRP A 364 5.29 51.82 11.18
C TRP A 364 4.29 51.57 10.05
N GLU A 365 4.67 51.99 8.85
CA GLU A 365 3.82 51.93 7.66
C GLU A 365 4.61 51.30 6.51
N TYR A 366 3.94 50.47 5.72
CA TYR A 366 4.50 49.98 4.46
C TYR A 366 3.39 49.67 3.47
N THR A 367 3.72 49.76 2.18
CA THR A 367 2.83 49.35 1.09
C THR A 367 3.33 48.04 0.51
N GLY A 368 2.45 47.04 0.41
CA GLY A 368 2.81 45.75 -0.16
C GLY A 368 1.61 44.85 -0.43
N GLY A 369 1.85 43.71 -1.08
CA GLY A 369 0.84 42.70 -1.31
C GLY A 369 0.44 41.96 -0.02
N PHE A 370 -0.76 41.39 -0.01
CA PHE A 370 -1.17 40.46 1.04
C PHE A 370 -0.69 39.05 0.69
N GLU A 371 0.11 38.43 1.58
CA GLU A 371 0.69 37.08 1.34
C GLU A 371 -0.37 35.98 1.23
N GLY A 372 -1.50 36.12 1.94
CA GLY A 372 -2.50 35.06 2.09
C GLY A 372 -2.22 34.15 3.29
N VAL A 373 -3.27 33.67 3.96
CA VAL A 373 -3.16 32.81 5.15
C VAL A 373 -2.47 31.48 4.81
N ILE A 374 -2.84 30.83 3.71
CA ILE A 374 -2.28 29.53 3.30
C ILE A 374 -0.80 29.69 2.93
N THR A 375 -0.46 30.71 2.15
CA THR A 375 0.93 30.98 1.76
C THR A 375 1.81 31.25 2.99
N ASN A 376 1.29 32.05 3.94
CA ASN A 376 1.96 32.33 5.21
C ASN A 376 2.23 31.07 6.02
N LEU A 377 1.21 30.23 6.22
CA LEU A 377 1.37 28.95 6.92
C LEU A 377 2.33 28.01 6.20
N LYS A 378 2.28 27.95 4.86
CA LYS A 378 3.17 27.09 4.06
C LYS A 378 4.63 27.50 4.22
N ARG A 379 4.90 28.81 4.17
CA ARG A 379 6.24 29.37 4.38
C ARG A 379 6.71 29.15 5.81
N ARG A 380 5.86 29.38 6.81
CA ARG A 380 6.20 29.14 8.22
C ARG A 380 6.51 27.65 8.46
N TYR A 381 5.72 26.74 7.89
CA TYR A 381 5.96 25.30 8.01
C TYR A 381 7.32 24.89 7.45
N SER A 382 7.72 25.42 6.27
CA SER A 382 8.99 25.05 5.64
C SER A 382 10.22 25.70 6.28
N GLN A 383 10.07 26.90 6.86
CA GLN A 383 11.20 27.67 7.42
C GLN A 383 11.42 27.43 8.92
N THR A 384 10.40 26.96 9.64
CA THR A 384 10.49 26.81 11.09
C THR A 384 11.29 25.57 11.50
N LYS A 385 12.20 25.74 12.48
CA LYS A 385 12.96 24.64 13.10
C LYS A 385 12.34 24.10 14.40
N SER A 386 11.25 24.70 14.87
CA SER A 386 10.54 24.31 16.10
C SER A 386 9.48 23.25 15.80
N GLU A 387 9.62 22.08 16.42
CA GLU A 387 8.64 20.98 16.33
C GLU A 387 7.27 21.38 16.87
N TYR A 388 7.21 22.21 17.92
CA TYR A 388 5.95 22.72 18.46
C TYR A 388 5.15 23.50 17.41
N ILE A 389 5.78 24.48 16.76
CA ILE A 389 5.12 25.29 15.71
C ILE A 389 4.75 24.41 14.52
N ARG A 390 5.59 23.43 14.18
CA ARG A 390 5.33 22.48 13.10
C ARG A 390 4.06 21.68 13.38
N SER A 391 3.95 21.11 14.57
CA SER A 391 2.77 20.35 15.02
C SER A 391 1.50 21.20 15.07
N GLU A 392 1.61 22.47 15.48
CA GLU A 392 0.48 23.41 15.49
C GLU A 392 -0.04 23.65 14.06
N ILE A 393 0.86 23.88 13.10
CA ILE A 393 0.48 24.09 11.69
C ILE A 393 -0.11 22.81 11.06
N GLU A 394 0.41 21.63 11.43
CA GLU A 394 -0.09 20.34 10.93
C GLU A 394 -1.56 20.09 11.27
N THR A 395 -2.09 20.69 12.35
CA THR A 395 -3.53 20.62 12.66
C THR A 395 -4.41 21.22 11.56
N PHE A 396 -3.89 22.20 10.81
CA PHE A 396 -4.57 22.84 9.67
C PHE A 396 -4.27 22.17 8.33
N MET A 397 -3.50 21.09 8.34
CA MET A 397 -3.16 20.35 7.14
C MET A 397 -4.06 19.12 6.99
N SER A 398 -4.36 18.76 5.75
CA SER A 398 -4.95 17.48 5.41
C SER A 398 -4.03 16.75 4.45
N SER A 399 -4.14 15.43 4.49
CA SER A 399 -3.46 14.61 3.52
C SER A 399 -4.25 14.61 2.23
N ILE A 400 -3.63 15.05 1.14
CA ILE A 400 -4.23 15.01 -0.19
C ILE A 400 -3.47 14.03 -1.07
N ALA A 401 -4.17 13.42 -2.03
CA ALA A 401 -3.52 12.60 -3.05
C ALA A 401 -2.44 13.42 -3.78
N CYS A 402 -1.30 12.79 -4.04
CA CYS A 402 -0.20 13.40 -4.78
C CYS A 402 -0.70 13.79 -6.18
N PRO A 403 -0.46 15.03 -6.67
CA PRO A 403 -0.97 15.46 -7.97
C PRO A 403 -0.32 14.74 -9.16
N VAL A 404 0.90 14.21 -8.98
CA VAL A 404 1.66 13.53 -10.04
C VAL A 404 1.20 12.09 -10.21
N CYS A 405 1.26 11.29 -9.13
CA CYS A 405 0.83 9.88 -9.19
C CYS A 405 -0.65 9.68 -8.86
N LYS A 406 -1.40 10.74 -8.51
CA LYS A 406 -2.83 10.67 -8.14
C LYS A 406 -3.15 9.68 -7.01
N GLY A 407 -2.21 9.42 -6.10
CA GLY A 407 -2.38 8.41 -5.04
C GLY A 407 -1.68 7.08 -5.30
N LYS A 408 -1.32 6.78 -6.56
CA LYS A 408 -0.80 5.48 -7.01
C LYS A 408 0.61 5.13 -6.54
N ARG A 409 1.33 6.07 -5.91
CA ARG A 409 2.66 5.90 -5.28
C ARG A 409 3.81 5.54 -6.22
N LEU A 410 3.55 5.09 -7.44
CA LEU A 410 4.55 4.63 -8.40
C LEU A 410 4.85 5.68 -9.48
N LYS A 411 5.94 5.45 -10.21
CA LYS A 411 6.31 6.22 -11.40
C LYS A 411 5.39 5.91 -12.59
N PRO A 412 5.24 6.84 -13.55
CA PRO A 412 4.42 6.61 -14.76
C PRO A 412 4.84 5.37 -15.55
N GLU A 413 6.14 5.10 -15.66
CA GLU A 413 6.69 3.94 -16.38
C GLU A 413 6.22 2.63 -15.72
N SER A 414 6.33 2.53 -14.39
CA SER A 414 5.84 1.37 -13.63
C SER A 414 4.33 1.16 -13.76
N LEU A 415 3.56 2.25 -13.88
CA LEU A 415 2.11 2.22 -14.05
C LEU A 415 1.68 1.88 -15.47
N ALA A 416 2.57 2.01 -16.45
CA ALA A 416 2.28 1.68 -17.83
C ALA A 416 2.49 0.18 -18.13
N VAL A 417 3.00 -0.59 -17.16
CA VAL A 417 3.06 -2.05 -17.28
C VAL A 417 1.73 -2.66 -16.84
N THR A 418 1.11 -3.43 -17.73
CA THR A 418 -0.21 -4.01 -17.49
C THR A 418 -0.22 -5.53 -17.67
N ILE A 419 -1.18 -6.18 -17.00
CA ILE A 419 -1.59 -7.57 -17.22
C ILE A 419 -3.10 -7.50 -17.48
N ALA A 420 -3.56 -8.02 -18.62
CA ALA A 420 -4.96 -7.92 -19.05
C ALA A 420 -5.51 -6.47 -18.92
N ASP A 421 -4.77 -5.49 -19.45
CA ASP A 421 -5.09 -4.05 -19.42
C ASP A 421 -5.22 -3.41 -18.03
N ARG A 422 -4.72 -4.09 -16.98
CA ARG A 422 -4.69 -3.55 -15.62
C ARG A 422 -3.27 -3.33 -15.16
N CYS A 423 -2.95 -2.12 -14.71
CA CYS A 423 -1.67 -1.88 -14.05
C CYS A 423 -1.69 -2.38 -12.60
N ILE A 424 -0.52 -2.54 -11.98
CA ILE A 424 -0.41 -3.09 -10.63
C ILE A 424 -1.29 -2.35 -9.61
N THR A 425 -1.42 -1.03 -9.74
CA THR A 425 -2.23 -0.25 -8.81
C THR A 425 -3.71 -0.48 -8.99
N ASP A 426 -4.17 -0.71 -10.22
CA ASP A 426 -5.58 -0.99 -10.49
C ASP A 426 -6.00 -2.28 -9.80
N VAL A 427 -5.11 -3.29 -9.77
CA VAL A 427 -5.34 -4.54 -9.01
C VAL A 427 -5.29 -4.31 -7.51
N THR A 428 -4.43 -3.42 -7.01
CA THR A 428 -4.36 -3.16 -5.56
C THR A 428 -5.50 -2.31 -5.01
N GLU A 429 -6.12 -1.50 -5.87
CA GLU A 429 -7.30 -0.69 -5.55
C GLU A 429 -8.60 -1.52 -5.54
N MET A 430 -8.59 -2.70 -6.17
CA MET A 430 -9.70 -3.66 -6.06
C MET A 430 -9.88 -4.13 -4.62
N SER A 431 -11.12 -4.40 -4.24
CA SER A 431 -11.37 -5.18 -3.03
C SER A 431 -10.73 -6.57 -3.17
N ILE A 432 -10.37 -7.21 -2.05
CA ILE A 432 -9.77 -8.54 -2.03
C ILE A 432 -10.66 -9.56 -2.76
N LYS A 433 -11.99 -9.41 -2.64
CA LYS A 433 -12.96 -10.22 -3.39
C LYS A 433 -12.88 -10.03 -4.90
N GLU A 434 -12.78 -8.78 -5.35
CA GLU A 434 -12.64 -8.46 -6.77
C GLU A 434 -11.29 -8.91 -7.32
N ALA A 435 -10.21 -8.72 -6.57
CA ALA A 435 -8.87 -9.19 -6.93
C ALA A 435 -8.82 -10.72 -7.04
N GLN A 436 -9.46 -11.45 -6.11
CA GLN A 436 -9.57 -12.91 -6.19
C GLN A 436 -10.29 -13.34 -7.47
N LYS A 437 -11.44 -12.72 -7.76
CA LYS A 437 -12.20 -12.98 -8.99
C LYS A 437 -11.38 -12.66 -10.24
N PHE A 438 -10.65 -11.55 -10.24
CA PHE A 438 -9.77 -11.16 -11.34
C PHE A 438 -8.73 -12.25 -11.64
N PHE A 439 -8.03 -12.76 -10.63
CA PHE A 439 -7.04 -13.83 -10.83
C PHE A 439 -7.65 -15.18 -11.17
N ASP A 440 -8.89 -15.44 -10.77
CA ASP A 440 -9.62 -16.67 -11.13
C ASP A 440 -10.10 -16.70 -12.57
N THR A 441 -10.41 -15.54 -13.14
CA THR A 441 -10.82 -15.40 -14.55
C THR A 441 -9.69 -14.92 -15.47
N LEU A 442 -8.47 -14.81 -14.97
CA LEU A 442 -7.34 -14.30 -15.75
C LEU A 442 -6.94 -15.34 -16.82
N GLU A 443 -7.12 -14.98 -18.08
CA GLU A 443 -6.67 -15.76 -19.23
C GLU A 443 -5.24 -15.35 -19.59
N LEU A 444 -4.34 -16.34 -19.65
CA LEU A 444 -2.93 -16.15 -19.99
C LEU A 444 -2.56 -17.08 -21.15
N SER A 445 -1.59 -16.67 -21.95
CA SER A 445 -0.98 -17.55 -22.95
C SER A 445 -0.27 -18.74 -22.28
N GLU A 446 -0.02 -19.81 -23.02
CA GLU A 446 0.66 -21.00 -22.47
C GLU A 446 2.03 -20.66 -21.85
N LYS A 447 2.80 -19.76 -22.49
CA LYS A 447 4.10 -19.31 -21.98
C LYS A 447 3.97 -18.54 -20.66
N GLU A 448 3.06 -17.57 -20.61
CA GLU A 448 2.80 -16.78 -19.40
C GLU A 448 2.30 -17.66 -18.26
N GLN A 449 1.41 -18.61 -18.56
CA GLN A 449 0.87 -19.53 -17.57
C GLN A 449 1.97 -20.38 -16.94
N ILE A 450 2.94 -20.87 -17.72
CA ILE A 450 4.08 -21.64 -17.19
C ILE A 450 4.93 -20.78 -16.24
N ILE A 451 5.24 -19.54 -16.62
CA ILE A 451 6.08 -18.63 -15.83
C ILE A 451 5.36 -18.18 -14.55
N ALA A 452 4.08 -17.84 -14.66
CA ALA A 452 3.29 -17.25 -13.58
C ALA A 452 2.65 -18.29 -12.64
N LYS A 453 2.62 -19.58 -12.99
CA LYS A 453 1.91 -20.64 -12.25
C LYS A 453 2.12 -20.60 -10.74
N GLN A 454 3.38 -20.59 -10.30
CA GLN A 454 3.71 -20.60 -8.87
C GLN A 454 3.34 -19.28 -8.21
N ILE A 455 3.58 -18.15 -8.87
CA ILE A 455 3.28 -16.81 -8.35
C ILE A 455 1.76 -16.63 -8.18
N LEU A 456 0.97 -17.05 -9.17
CA LEU A 456 -0.50 -16.98 -9.13
C LEU A 456 -1.08 -17.89 -8.05
N LYS A 457 -0.51 -19.09 -7.85
CA LYS A 457 -0.92 -19.97 -6.74
C LYS A 457 -0.77 -19.26 -5.40
N GLU A 458 0.40 -18.66 -5.14
CA GLU A 458 0.71 -17.94 -3.90
C GLU A 458 -0.17 -16.70 -3.69
N ILE A 459 -0.52 -15.97 -4.76
CA ILE A 459 -1.46 -14.83 -4.70
C ILE A 459 -2.87 -15.31 -4.36
N LYS A 460 -3.37 -16.33 -5.08
CA LYS A 460 -4.73 -16.86 -4.89
C LYS A 460 -4.93 -17.45 -3.49
N GLU A 461 -3.95 -18.18 -2.97
CA GLU A 461 -4.01 -18.75 -1.63
C GLU A 461 -4.09 -17.64 -0.56
N ARG A 462 -3.21 -16.63 -0.65
CA ARG A 462 -3.24 -15.48 0.29
C ARG A 462 -4.54 -14.69 0.22
N LEU A 463 -5.05 -14.41 -0.98
CA LEU A 463 -6.36 -13.76 -1.14
C LEU A 463 -7.47 -14.64 -0.55
N GLY A 464 -7.42 -15.95 -0.76
CA GLY A 464 -8.35 -16.92 -0.18
C GLY A 464 -8.36 -16.91 1.35
N PHE A 465 -7.19 -16.86 1.99
CA PHE A 465 -7.09 -16.74 3.45
C PHE A 465 -7.66 -15.41 3.96
N MET A 466 -7.45 -14.31 3.24
CA MET A 466 -8.04 -13.02 3.60
C MET A 466 -9.58 -13.05 3.52
N VAL A 467 -10.14 -13.77 2.54
CA VAL A 467 -11.59 -13.99 2.43
C VAL A 467 -12.11 -14.90 3.54
N SER A 468 -11.38 -15.96 3.89
CA SER A 468 -11.80 -16.90 4.95
C SER A 468 -11.90 -16.22 6.32
N VAL A 469 -11.03 -15.25 6.60
CA VAL A 469 -11.11 -14.42 7.82
C VAL A 469 -12.07 -13.22 7.69
N GLY A 470 -12.84 -13.11 6.61
CA GLY A 470 -13.86 -12.07 6.43
C GLY A 470 -13.32 -10.68 6.11
N LEU A 471 -12.13 -10.57 5.53
CA LEU A 471 -11.52 -9.29 5.13
C LEU A 471 -11.71 -8.98 3.63
N GLU A 472 -12.64 -9.67 2.98
CA GLU A 472 -12.93 -9.58 1.54
C GLU A 472 -13.30 -8.18 1.03
N TYR A 473 -13.74 -7.28 1.92
CA TYR A 473 -14.11 -5.89 1.63
C TYR A 473 -12.93 -4.91 1.63
N LEU A 474 -11.75 -5.32 2.14
CA LEU A 474 -10.56 -4.48 2.14
C LEU A 474 -9.93 -4.42 0.76
N THR A 475 -9.23 -3.33 0.47
CA THR A 475 -8.34 -3.21 -0.70
C THR A 475 -6.89 -3.49 -0.28
N LEU A 476 -6.04 -3.90 -1.23
CA LEU A 476 -4.62 -4.15 -0.95
C LEU A 476 -3.82 -2.85 -0.76
N ASP A 477 -4.29 -1.73 -1.31
CA ASP A 477 -3.67 -0.41 -1.18
C ASP A 477 -4.02 0.31 0.15
N ARG A 478 -5.03 -0.17 0.89
CA ARG A 478 -5.47 0.39 2.16
C ARG A 478 -4.29 0.45 3.12
N LYS A 479 -4.08 1.61 3.74
CA LYS A 479 -2.96 1.83 4.67
C LYS A 479 -3.13 1.00 5.93
N ALA A 480 -2.05 0.35 6.35
CA ALA A 480 -2.02 -0.49 7.54
C ALA A 480 -2.40 0.29 8.81
N ALA A 481 -1.99 1.57 8.90
CA ALA A 481 -2.30 2.44 10.03
C ALA A 481 -3.80 2.80 10.18
N THR A 482 -4.63 2.52 9.16
CA THR A 482 -6.08 2.80 9.16
C THR A 482 -6.93 1.59 9.53
N LEU A 483 -6.29 0.46 9.82
CA LEU A 483 -6.97 -0.77 10.21
C LEU A 483 -7.38 -0.69 11.68
N SER A 484 -8.57 -1.20 11.98
CA SER A 484 -8.99 -1.49 13.36
C SER A 484 -8.12 -2.60 13.97
N GLY A 485 -8.12 -2.72 15.29
CA GLY A 485 -7.40 -3.80 16.00
C GLY A 485 -7.83 -5.19 15.52
N GLY A 486 -9.14 -5.42 15.35
CA GLY A 486 -9.66 -6.69 14.83
C GLY A 486 -9.27 -6.95 13.36
N GLU A 487 -9.29 -5.93 12.49
CA GLU A 487 -8.80 -6.08 11.11
C GLU A 487 -7.31 -6.46 11.09
N ALA A 488 -6.48 -5.74 11.84
CA ALA A 488 -5.05 -5.99 11.98
C ALA A 488 -4.75 -7.43 12.43
N GLN A 489 -5.48 -7.87 13.45
CA GLN A 489 -5.36 -9.20 14.01
C GLN A 489 -5.73 -10.30 13.01
N ARG A 490 -6.85 -10.14 12.29
CA ARG A 490 -7.30 -11.08 11.26
C ARG A 490 -6.36 -11.12 10.05
N ILE A 491 -5.73 -10.00 9.68
CA ILE A 491 -4.67 -10.00 8.66
C ILE A 491 -3.50 -10.87 9.12
N ARG A 492 -3.05 -10.68 10.36
CA ARG A 492 -1.95 -11.49 10.91
C ARG A 492 -2.31 -12.97 10.95
N LEU A 493 -3.54 -13.29 11.34
CA LEU A 493 -4.07 -14.66 11.31
C LEU A 493 -4.02 -15.27 9.90
N ALA A 494 -4.51 -14.55 8.88
CA ALA A 494 -4.45 -14.97 7.49
C ALA A 494 -3.00 -15.24 7.02
N THR A 495 -2.06 -14.37 7.37
CA THR A 495 -0.63 -14.55 7.07
C THR A 495 -0.06 -15.80 7.77
N GLN A 496 -0.45 -16.06 9.02
CA GLN A 496 0.03 -17.26 9.73
C GLN A 496 -0.49 -18.56 9.11
N ILE A 497 -1.75 -18.60 8.66
CA ILE A 497 -2.29 -19.76 7.95
C ILE A 497 -1.53 -19.99 6.64
N GLY A 498 -1.25 -18.91 5.90
CA GLY A 498 -0.47 -18.99 4.66
C GLY A 498 0.95 -19.51 4.86
N SER A 499 1.56 -19.29 6.04
CA SER A 499 2.89 -19.82 6.34
C SER A 499 2.94 -21.35 6.48
N SER A 500 1.79 -22.00 6.67
CA SER A 500 1.66 -23.48 6.76
C SER A 500 2.62 -24.13 7.77
N LEU A 501 2.93 -23.43 8.87
CA LEU A 501 3.78 -23.96 9.93
C LEU A 501 3.06 -25.07 10.71
N VAL A 502 3.83 -26.05 11.18
CA VAL A 502 3.36 -27.21 11.94
C VAL A 502 4.15 -27.31 13.24
N GLY A 503 3.51 -27.77 14.31
CA GLY A 503 4.13 -27.92 15.63
C GLY A 503 4.35 -26.59 16.36
N VAL A 504 3.66 -25.52 15.95
CA VAL A 504 3.70 -24.19 16.56
C VAL A 504 2.61 -24.06 17.64
N LEU A 505 2.88 -23.22 18.64
CA LEU A 505 1.90 -22.78 19.62
C LEU A 505 1.39 -21.38 19.26
N TYR A 506 0.15 -21.28 18.76
CA TYR A 506 -0.47 -19.99 18.49
C TYR A 506 -1.23 -19.49 19.71
N ILE A 507 -1.02 -18.23 20.10
CA ILE A 507 -1.69 -17.61 21.24
C ILE A 507 -2.40 -16.35 20.77
N LEU A 508 -3.74 -16.33 20.89
CA LEU A 508 -4.60 -15.29 20.34
C LEU A 508 -5.36 -14.55 21.44
N ASP A 509 -5.49 -13.24 21.29
CA ASP A 509 -6.17 -12.36 22.26
C ASP A 509 -7.52 -11.89 21.71
N GLU A 510 -8.62 -12.51 22.15
CA GLU A 510 -10.00 -12.14 21.82
C GLU A 510 -10.23 -11.87 20.31
N PRO A 511 -9.97 -12.87 19.44
CA PRO A 511 -10.03 -12.70 17.98
C PRO A 511 -11.44 -12.39 17.45
N SER A 512 -12.50 -12.61 18.25
CA SER A 512 -13.87 -12.22 17.90
C SER A 512 -14.14 -10.71 18.00
N ILE A 513 -13.20 -9.92 18.55
CA ILE A 513 -13.40 -8.47 18.73
C ILE A 513 -13.60 -7.75 17.38
N GLY A 514 -14.64 -6.91 17.37
CA GLY A 514 -15.02 -6.12 16.19
C GLY A 514 -15.50 -6.99 15.02
N LEU A 515 -15.83 -8.26 15.26
CA LEU A 515 -16.41 -9.16 14.28
C LEU A 515 -17.92 -9.26 14.50
N HIS A 516 -18.67 -9.30 13.41
CA HIS A 516 -20.11 -9.54 13.48
C HIS A 516 -20.38 -11.01 13.80
N GLN A 517 -21.44 -11.34 14.58
CA GLN A 517 -21.72 -12.72 15.01
C GLN A 517 -21.83 -13.72 13.84
N ARG A 518 -22.33 -13.26 12.69
CA ARG A 518 -22.40 -14.05 11.44
C ARG A 518 -21.02 -14.54 10.98
N ASP A 519 -20.00 -13.73 11.14
CA ASP A 519 -18.66 -14.00 10.61
C ASP A 519 -17.79 -14.76 11.64
N ASN A 520 -18.26 -14.88 12.89
CA ASN A 520 -17.60 -15.62 13.96
C ASN A 520 -17.44 -17.11 13.62
N ALA A 521 -18.43 -17.71 12.94
CA ALA A 521 -18.33 -19.09 12.47
C ALA A 521 -17.15 -19.31 11.50
N ARG A 522 -16.84 -18.31 10.67
CA ARG A 522 -15.70 -18.39 9.73
C ARG A 522 -14.36 -18.28 10.46
N LEU A 523 -14.28 -17.38 11.44
CA LEU A 523 -13.12 -17.27 12.32
C LEU A 523 -12.86 -18.58 13.04
N LEU A 524 -13.89 -19.18 13.65
CA LEU A 524 -13.77 -20.44 14.35
C LEU A 524 -13.29 -21.58 13.45
N ALA A 525 -13.86 -21.72 12.24
CA ALA A 525 -13.41 -22.70 11.26
C ALA A 525 -11.92 -22.49 10.91
N THR A 526 -11.49 -21.24 10.86
CA THR A 526 -10.09 -20.88 10.59
C THR A 526 -9.16 -21.27 11.75
N LEU A 527 -9.59 -21.09 13.00
CA LEU A 527 -8.84 -21.52 14.19
C LEU A 527 -8.73 -23.05 14.26
N GLN A 528 -9.81 -23.75 13.92
CA GLN A 528 -9.82 -25.21 13.81
C GLN A 528 -8.88 -25.69 12.71
N GLN A 529 -8.87 -25.03 11.55
CA GLN A 529 -7.92 -25.34 10.49
C GLN A 529 -6.46 -25.16 10.95
N LEU A 530 -6.14 -24.09 11.69
CA LEU A 530 -4.81 -23.91 12.26
C LEU A 530 -4.40 -25.05 13.19
N ARG A 531 -5.33 -25.50 14.05
CA ARG A 531 -5.13 -26.66 14.92
C ARG A 531 -4.91 -27.93 14.08
N ASP A 532 -5.78 -28.18 13.10
CA ASP A 532 -5.80 -29.41 12.30
C ASP A 532 -4.56 -29.57 11.41
N LEU A 533 -3.84 -28.48 11.12
CA LEU A 533 -2.49 -28.51 10.51
C LEU A 533 -1.43 -29.15 11.42
N GLY A 534 -1.75 -29.46 12.68
CA GLY A 534 -0.83 -30.02 13.67
C GLY A 534 -0.23 -28.97 14.60
N ASN A 535 -0.99 -27.91 14.91
CA ASN A 535 -0.60 -26.87 15.84
C ASN A 535 -1.48 -26.88 17.09
N THR A 536 -0.97 -26.29 18.17
CA THR A 536 -1.80 -26.00 19.36
C THR A 536 -2.24 -24.55 19.29
N VAL A 537 -3.52 -24.28 19.52
CA VAL A 537 -4.09 -22.94 19.47
C VAL A 537 -4.67 -22.59 20.84
N ILE A 538 -4.09 -21.63 21.53
CA ILE A 538 -4.62 -21.07 22.79
C ILE A 538 -5.29 -19.73 22.46
N VAL A 539 -6.56 -19.59 22.82
CA VAL A 539 -7.35 -18.38 22.57
C VAL A 539 -7.88 -17.83 23.88
N ILE A 540 -7.64 -16.57 24.18
CA ILE A 540 -8.36 -15.86 25.23
C ILE A 540 -9.70 -15.42 24.67
N GLU A 541 -10.81 -15.92 25.21
CA GLU A 541 -12.13 -15.61 24.68
C GLU A 541 -13.24 -15.59 25.75
N HIS A 542 -14.30 -14.88 25.37
CA HIS A 542 -15.54 -14.71 26.12
C HIS A 542 -16.78 -15.08 25.29
N ASP A 543 -16.62 -15.33 23.98
CA ASP A 543 -17.70 -15.74 23.10
C ASP A 543 -18.15 -17.20 23.36
N GLU A 544 -19.47 -17.39 23.44
CA GLU A 544 -20.10 -18.68 23.71
C GLU A 544 -19.80 -19.70 22.61
N ALA A 545 -19.89 -19.31 21.34
CA ALA A 545 -19.69 -20.24 20.22
C ALA A 545 -18.25 -20.76 20.20
N THR A 546 -17.28 -19.90 20.49
CA THR A 546 -15.86 -20.27 20.57
C THR A 546 -15.58 -21.19 21.73
N MET A 547 -16.11 -20.90 22.93
CA MET A 547 -16.01 -21.80 24.08
C MET A 547 -16.62 -23.17 23.77
N ARG A 548 -17.83 -23.21 23.21
CA ARG A 548 -18.52 -24.48 22.90
C ARG A 548 -17.78 -25.34 21.87
N ALA A 549 -17.00 -24.74 20.99
CA ALA A 549 -16.23 -25.43 19.96
C ALA A 549 -14.79 -25.76 20.37
N ALA A 550 -14.36 -25.34 21.57
CA ALA A 550 -13.05 -25.64 22.10
C ALA A 550 -12.92 -27.13 22.46
N ASP A 551 -11.73 -27.69 22.19
CA ASP A 551 -11.39 -29.04 22.63
C ASP A 551 -11.09 -29.07 24.14
N HIS A 552 -10.60 -27.94 24.68
CA HIS A 552 -10.28 -27.76 26.09
C HIS A 552 -10.53 -26.33 26.53
N ILE A 553 -11.02 -26.13 27.75
CA ILE A 553 -11.25 -24.82 28.35
C ILE A 553 -10.51 -24.75 29.68
N VAL A 554 -9.93 -23.59 29.96
CA VAL A 554 -9.38 -23.23 31.27
C VAL A 554 -10.13 -21.98 31.76
N ASP A 555 -10.87 -22.12 32.85
CA ASP A 555 -11.62 -21.04 33.48
C ASP A 555 -10.79 -20.38 34.59
N MET A 556 -10.42 -19.12 34.37
CA MET A 556 -9.58 -18.31 35.27
C MET A 556 -10.47 -17.47 36.20
N GLY A 557 -10.20 -17.47 37.50
CA GLY A 557 -11.04 -16.77 38.46
C GLY A 557 -10.87 -17.29 39.90
N PRO A 558 -11.78 -17.01 40.84
CA PRO A 558 -13.16 -16.56 40.62
C PRO A 558 -13.33 -15.04 40.47
N GLY A 559 -12.31 -14.23 40.78
CA GLY A 559 -12.38 -12.78 40.73
C GLY A 559 -11.29 -12.12 39.88
N ALA A 560 -11.19 -10.79 39.98
CA ALA A 560 -10.17 -9.99 39.31
C ALA A 560 -9.03 -9.59 40.27
N GLY A 561 -7.85 -9.29 39.72
CA GLY A 561 -6.71 -8.79 40.48
C GLY A 561 -6.28 -9.75 41.58
N LEU A 562 -6.21 -9.28 42.83
CA LEU A 562 -5.82 -10.10 43.99
C LEU A 562 -6.76 -11.30 44.24
N HIS A 563 -8.02 -11.21 43.79
CA HIS A 563 -9.03 -12.26 43.93
C HIS A 563 -9.08 -13.23 42.73
N GLY A 564 -8.29 -12.96 41.70
CA GLY A 564 -8.09 -13.84 40.56
C GLY A 564 -6.83 -14.68 40.69
N GLY A 565 -6.31 -15.14 39.55
CA GLY A 565 -5.04 -15.85 39.46
C GLY A 565 -5.10 -17.33 39.84
N TYR A 566 -6.30 -17.91 39.98
CA TYR A 566 -6.49 -19.35 40.16
C TYR A 566 -7.16 -19.97 38.93
N VAL A 567 -6.91 -21.27 38.74
CA VAL A 567 -7.65 -22.11 37.79
C VAL A 567 -8.86 -22.67 38.53
N VAL A 568 -10.06 -22.22 38.16
CA VAL A 568 -11.32 -22.63 38.82
C VAL A 568 -11.81 -23.98 38.29
N ALA A 569 -11.70 -24.16 36.99
CA ALA A 569 -12.09 -25.35 36.27
C ALA A 569 -11.22 -25.52 35.01
N GLN A 570 -10.97 -26.76 34.62
CA GLN A 570 -10.34 -27.09 33.35
C GLN A 570 -10.96 -28.38 32.79
N GLY A 571 -11.03 -28.53 31.47
CA GLY A 571 -11.60 -29.71 30.83
C GLY A 571 -12.40 -29.38 29.58
N THR A 572 -13.35 -30.24 29.24
CA THR A 572 -14.33 -29.99 28.17
C THR A 572 -15.37 -28.96 28.61
N VAL A 573 -16.15 -28.43 27.66
CA VAL A 573 -17.30 -27.55 27.96
C VAL A 573 -18.25 -28.18 28.99
N SER A 574 -18.46 -29.50 28.91
CA SER A 574 -19.30 -30.24 29.86
C SER A 574 -18.72 -30.18 31.28
N ASP A 575 -17.40 -30.34 31.41
CA ASP A 575 -16.72 -30.31 32.71
C ASP A 575 -16.79 -28.91 33.34
N ILE A 576 -16.65 -27.85 32.53
CA ILE A 576 -16.83 -26.47 32.97
C ILE A 576 -18.26 -26.22 33.46
N CYS A 577 -19.27 -26.69 32.71
CA CYS A 577 -20.69 -26.56 33.08
C CYS A 577 -21.08 -27.36 34.34
N GLN A 578 -20.37 -28.45 34.64
CA GLN A 578 -20.62 -29.27 35.85
C GLN A 578 -19.96 -28.68 37.09
N ASN A 579 -18.95 -27.82 36.95
CA ASN A 579 -18.25 -27.24 38.09
C ASN A 579 -19.05 -26.08 38.72
N PRO A 580 -19.54 -26.23 39.97
CA PRO A 580 -20.38 -25.22 40.62
C PRO A 580 -19.63 -23.94 40.99
N HIS A 581 -18.30 -23.96 40.99
CA HIS A 581 -17.45 -22.81 41.27
C HIS A 581 -17.16 -21.98 40.00
N SER A 582 -17.36 -22.54 38.81
CA SER A 582 -17.17 -21.82 37.55
C SER A 582 -18.30 -20.82 37.31
N LEU A 583 -17.98 -19.53 37.31
CA LEU A 583 -18.94 -18.49 36.91
C LEU A 583 -19.29 -18.66 35.42
N THR A 584 -18.29 -18.96 34.59
CA THR A 584 -18.46 -19.18 33.16
C THR A 584 -19.39 -20.37 32.88
N GLY A 585 -19.22 -21.48 33.61
CA GLY A 585 -20.09 -22.65 33.51
C GLY A 585 -21.56 -22.34 33.83
N LYS A 586 -21.83 -21.47 34.81
CA LYS A 586 -23.20 -21.03 35.15
C LYS A 586 -23.87 -20.27 34.00
N TYR A 587 -23.14 -19.39 33.32
CA TYR A 587 -23.63 -18.71 32.12
C TYR A 587 -23.83 -19.67 30.95
N LEU A 588 -22.87 -20.57 30.69
CA LEU A 588 -22.96 -21.56 29.60
C LEU A 588 -24.11 -22.56 29.78
N LYS A 589 -24.48 -22.86 31.03
CA LYS A 589 -25.62 -23.72 31.36
C LYS A 589 -26.96 -22.98 31.33
N GLY A 590 -26.95 -21.64 31.32
CA GLY A 590 -28.14 -20.80 31.43
C GLY A 590 -28.69 -20.67 32.85
N GLU A 591 -27.91 -21.01 33.88
CA GLU A 591 -28.27 -20.71 35.29
C GLU A 591 -28.18 -19.22 35.58
N LEU A 592 -27.26 -18.53 34.89
CA LEU A 592 -27.13 -17.07 34.88
C LEU A 592 -27.30 -16.57 33.44
N SER A 593 -28.00 -15.45 33.27
CA SER A 593 -28.21 -14.78 31.99
C SER A 593 -28.22 -13.27 32.16
N ILE A 594 -28.04 -12.55 31.05
CA ILE A 594 -28.31 -11.11 30.99
C ILE A 594 -29.76 -10.95 30.55
N ASP A 595 -30.62 -10.51 31.45
CA ASP A 595 -32.05 -10.40 31.19
C ASP A 595 -32.35 -9.31 30.16
N VAL A 596 -33.27 -9.62 29.24
CA VAL A 596 -33.80 -8.62 28.29
C VAL A 596 -34.75 -7.70 29.07
N PRO A 597 -34.54 -6.37 29.06
CA PRO A 597 -35.41 -5.46 29.78
C PRO A 597 -36.87 -5.61 29.34
N GLU A 598 -37.79 -5.73 30.32
CA GLU A 598 -39.24 -5.87 30.06
C GLU A 598 -39.81 -4.66 29.31
N GLN A 599 -39.24 -3.48 29.54
CA GLN A 599 -39.60 -2.24 28.85
C GLN A 599 -38.35 -1.60 28.26
N ARG A 600 -38.44 -1.20 26.99
CA ARG A 600 -37.43 -0.37 26.34
C ARG A 600 -37.82 1.08 26.49
N LEU A 601 -36.84 1.96 26.72
CA LEU A 601 -37.08 3.39 26.73
C LEU A 601 -37.61 3.82 25.36
N GLU A 602 -38.80 4.41 25.32
CA GLU A 602 -39.31 5.03 24.10
C GLU A 602 -38.41 6.22 23.72
N TRP A 603 -38.15 6.35 22.43
CA TRP A 603 -37.34 7.44 21.89
C TRP A 603 -38.05 8.79 22.10
N ASN A 604 -37.68 9.51 23.17
CA ASN A 604 -38.16 10.86 23.41
C ASN A 604 -37.29 11.88 22.66
N ARG A 605 -37.87 12.56 21.66
CA ARG A 605 -37.24 13.59 20.81
C ARG A 605 -36.75 14.86 21.57
N CYS A 606 -36.84 14.93 22.88
CA CYS A 606 -36.58 16.15 23.66
C CYS A 606 -35.13 16.32 24.15
N LEU A 607 -34.18 15.43 23.81
CA LEU A 607 -32.76 15.56 24.21
C LEU A 607 -31.89 16.39 23.23
N THR A 608 -32.52 17.20 22.38
CA THR A 608 -31.84 18.25 21.59
C THR A 608 -32.49 19.60 21.88
N MET A 609 -32.11 20.24 22.99
CA MET A 609 -32.13 21.70 23.13
C MET A 609 -30.74 22.18 23.51
#